data_AF-A0A1I1D970-F1
#
_entry.id   AF-A0A1I1D970-F1
#
_cell.length_a   1.000
_cell.length_b   1.000
_cell.length_c   1.000
_cell.angle_alpha   90.00
_cell.angle_beta   90.00
_cell.angle_gamma   90.00
#
_symmetry.space_group_name_H-M   'P 1'
#
loop_
_entity.id
_entity.type
_entity.pdbx_description
1 polymer ?
#
loop_
_entity_poly.entity_id
_entity_poly.type
_entity_poly.pdbx_seq_one_letter_code
_entity_poly.pdbx_strand_id
1 'polypeptide(L)'
;MAETVDVQETTIGVGTVIAILLFGYGTFVRESVFGIDAVSLAVGAFGLTFVAVGSLHGAYGRGDFALAHLVAGVGLFLVAFAATALQVLGGYALLLAGGGYIAVTTIRTRDE
;
A
#
# COMPACT_ATOMS: atom_id res chain seq x y z
N MET A 1 -5.15 19.96 9.33
CA MET A 1 -4.92 20.04 7.87
C MET A 1 -3.43 19.97 7.56
N ALA A 2 -2.60 20.93 7.99
CA ALA A 2 -1.16 20.88 7.72
C ALA A 2 -0.46 19.66 8.38
N GLU A 3 -0.68 19.46 9.68
CA GLU A 3 -0.05 18.36 10.45
C GLU A 3 -0.49 16.96 9.97
N THR A 4 -1.76 16.78 9.61
CA THR A 4 -2.29 15.50 9.10
C THR A 4 -1.72 15.13 7.73
N VAL A 5 -1.48 16.13 6.88
CA VAL A 5 -0.86 15.94 5.55
C VAL A 5 0.62 15.59 5.72
N ASP A 6 1.31 16.23 6.66
CA ASP A 6 2.72 15.96 6.98
C ASP A 6 2.96 14.52 7.47
N VAL A 7 2.10 14.02 8.35
CA VAL A 7 2.19 12.62 8.85
C VAL A 7 1.91 11.60 7.76
N GLN A 8 0.93 11.86 6.88
CA GLN A 8 0.63 10.98 5.75
C GLN A 8 1.79 10.95 4.74
N GLU A 9 2.31 12.12 4.36
CA GLU A 9 3.46 12.24 3.45
C GLU A 9 4.68 11.51 4.01
N THR A 10 4.97 11.71 5.30
CA THR A 10 6.06 11.01 6.00
C THR A 10 5.85 9.49 5.99
N THR A 11 4.62 9.02 6.26
CA THR A 11 4.30 7.58 6.27
C THR A 11 4.54 6.95 4.90
N ILE A 12 4.09 7.63 3.83
CA ILE A 12 4.31 7.18 2.45
C ILE A 12 5.81 7.20 2.13
N GLY A 13 6.51 8.28 2.45
CA GLY A 13 7.94 8.43 2.18
C GLY A 13 8.78 7.33 2.83
N VAL A 14 8.55 7.05 4.12
CA VAL A 14 9.24 5.95 4.84
C VAL A 14 8.95 4.61 4.19
N GLY A 15 7.68 4.32 3.90
CA GLY A 15 7.27 3.09 3.22
C GLY A 15 7.94 2.90 1.85
N THR A 16 7.97 3.96 1.04
CA THR A 16 8.62 3.97 -0.27
C THR A 16 10.13 3.72 -0.17
N VAL A 17 10.83 4.37 0.77
CA VAL A 17 12.27 4.15 0.97
C VAL A 17 12.54 2.67 1.32
N ILE A 18 11.78 2.11 2.27
CA ILE A 18 11.91 0.69 2.65
C ILE A 18 11.67 -0.22 1.44
N ALA A 19 10.60 0.04 0.66
CA ALA A 19 10.28 -0.75 -0.52
C ALA A 19 11.37 -0.67 -1.60
N ILE A 20 11.94 0.51 -1.86
CA ILE A 20 13.03 0.69 -2.83
C ILE A 20 14.28 -0.08 -2.38
N LEU A 21 14.64 0.00 -1.10
CA LEU A 21 15.81 -0.72 -0.57
C LEU A 21 15.64 -2.24 -0.70
N LEU A 22 14.46 -2.77 -0.33
CA LEU A 22 14.14 -4.18 -0.47
C LEU A 22 14.12 -4.63 -1.93
N PHE A 23 13.50 -3.85 -2.80
CA PHE A 23 13.45 -4.14 -4.23
C PHE A 23 14.83 -4.14 -4.86
N GLY A 24 15.67 -3.14 -4.55
CA GLY A 24 17.06 -3.07 -4.99
C GLY A 24 17.86 -4.27 -4.50
N TYR A 25 17.76 -4.59 -3.21
CA TYR A 25 18.41 -5.76 -2.62
C TYR A 25 17.99 -7.06 -3.33
N GLY A 26 16.69 -7.32 -3.46
CA GLY A 26 16.18 -8.50 -4.17
C GLY A 26 16.60 -8.56 -5.64
N THR A 27 16.67 -7.42 -6.32
CA THR A 27 17.05 -7.36 -7.74
C THR A 27 18.54 -7.61 -7.96
N PHE A 28 19.41 -6.97 -7.17
CA PHE A 28 20.85 -6.97 -7.40
C PHE A 28 21.59 -8.06 -6.62
N VAL A 29 21.11 -8.40 -5.42
CA VAL A 29 21.71 -9.44 -4.56
C VAL A 29 21.01 -10.79 -4.77
N ARG A 30 19.73 -10.80 -5.15
CA ARG A 30 18.90 -12.01 -5.35
C ARG A 30 18.80 -12.90 -4.09
N GLU A 31 18.84 -12.27 -2.93
CA GLU A 31 18.75 -12.93 -1.63
C GLU A 31 17.38 -12.72 -0.96
N SER A 32 17.08 -13.60 0.00
CA SER A 32 15.90 -13.50 0.87
C SER A 32 16.26 -12.82 2.18
N VAL A 33 15.27 -12.15 2.80
CA VAL A 33 15.41 -11.59 4.15
C VAL A 33 14.48 -12.37 5.07
N PHE A 34 15.03 -12.93 6.15
CA PHE A 34 14.32 -13.86 7.05
C PHE A 34 13.62 -15.04 6.33
N GLY A 35 14.20 -15.52 5.22
CA GLY A 35 13.65 -16.61 4.43
C GLY A 35 12.50 -16.22 3.48
N ILE A 36 12.18 -14.92 3.37
CA ILE A 36 11.17 -14.40 2.47
C ILE A 36 11.85 -13.68 1.30
N ASP A 37 11.36 -13.91 0.08
CA ASP A 37 11.83 -13.20 -1.11
C ASP A 37 11.78 -11.68 -0.90
N ALA A 38 12.90 -11.00 -1.19
CA ALA A 38 13.03 -9.57 -0.90
C ALA A 38 12.12 -8.70 -1.80
N VAL A 39 11.77 -9.15 -3.01
CA VAL A 39 10.83 -8.44 -3.87
C VAL A 39 9.40 -8.57 -3.31
N SER A 40 9.01 -9.75 -2.84
CA SER A 40 7.76 -9.93 -2.09
C SER A 40 7.70 -9.04 -0.85
N LEU A 41 8.80 -8.91 -0.10
CA LEU A 41 8.87 -7.98 1.03
C LEU A 41 8.74 -6.52 0.62
N ALA A 42 9.28 -6.12 -0.53
CA ALA A 42 9.10 -4.76 -1.06
C ALA A 42 7.62 -4.46 -1.36
N VAL A 43 6.90 -5.40 -1.99
CA VAL A 43 5.45 -5.27 -2.21
C VAL A 43 4.69 -5.27 -0.87
N GLY A 44 5.10 -6.12 0.07
CA GLY A 44 4.56 -6.14 1.44
C GLY A 44 4.76 -4.83 2.19
N ALA A 45 5.89 -4.14 1.99
CA ALA A 45 6.14 -2.82 2.57
C ALA A 45 5.16 -1.77 2.05
N PHE A 46 4.83 -1.80 0.75
CA PHE A 46 3.72 -0.98 0.23
C PHE A 46 2.38 -1.37 0.85
N GLY A 47 2.10 -2.68 1.02
CA GLY A 47 0.90 -3.15 1.71
C GLY A 47 0.76 -2.58 3.13
N LEU A 48 1.85 -2.63 3.92
CA LEU A 48 1.91 -2.04 5.25
C LEU A 48 1.73 -0.51 5.23
N THR A 49 2.29 0.16 4.23
CA THR A 49 2.14 1.61 4.05
C THR A 49 0.67 1.98 3.85
N PHE A 50 -0.03 1.24 2.99
CA PHE A 50 -1.47 1.43 2.78
C PHE A 50 -2.28 1.15 4.04
N VAL A 51 -1.93 0.12 4.80
CA VAL A 51 -2.58 -0.13 6.09
C VAL A 51 -2.37 1.02 7.07
N ALA A 52 -1.14 1.53 7.19
CA ALA A 52 -0.83 2.67 8.06
C ALA A 52 -1.60 3.93 7.66
N VAL A 53 -1.61 4.28 6.36
CA VAL A 53 -2.37 5.42 5.84
C VAL A 53 -3.88 5.23 6.06
N GLY A 54 -4.39 4.02 5.87
CA GLY A 54 -5.79 3.69 6.17
C GLY A 54 -6.14 3.89 7.64
N SER A 55 -5.27 3.44 8.55
CA SER A 55 -5.44 3.67 9.99
C SER A 55 -5.44 5.16 10.35
N LEU A 56 -4.55 5.95 9.73
CA LEU A 56 -4.50 7.41 9.92
C LEU A 56 -5.81 8.06 9.45
N HIS A 57 -6.30 7.72 8.25
CA HIS A 57 -7.59 8.23 7.78
C HIS A 57 -8.75 7.84 8.71
N GLY A 58 -8.74 6.62 9.25
CA GLY A 58 -9.73 6.18 10.24
C GLY A 58 -9.70 7.05 11.50
N ALA A 59 -8.51 7.31 12.03
CA ALA A 59 -8.31 8.18 13.18
C ALA A 59 -8.75 9.64 12.91
N TYR A 60 -8.67 10.11 11.67
CA TYR A 60 -9.09 11.45 11.26
C TYR A 60 -10.57 11.54 10.84
N GLY A 61 -11.37 10.51 11.09
CA GLY A 61 -12.82 10.50 10.78
C GLY A 61 -13.15 10.30 9.30
N ARG A 62 -12.17 9.96 8.47
CA ARG A 62 -12.32 9.70 7.02
C ARG A 62 -12.46 8.19 6.76
N GLY A 63 -13.56 7.62 7.25
CA GLY A 63 -13.80 6.17 7.21
C GLY A 63 -13.83 5.59 5.79
N ASP A 64 -14.27 6.38 4.81
CA ASP A 64 -14.28 6.04 3.40
C ASP A 64 -12.87 5.84 2.83
N PHE A 65 -11.98 6.81 3.04
CA PHE A 65 -10.57 6.71 2.65
C PHE A 65 -9.83 5.65 3.46
N ALA A 66 -10.18 5.48 4.74
CA ALA A 66 -9.61 4.44 5.59
C ALA A 66 -9.85 3.05 5.00
N LEU A 67 -11.11 2.74 4.69
CA LEU A 67 -11.50 1.46 4.12
C LEU A 67 -10.84 1.24 2.75
N ALA A 68 -10.82 2.26 1.89
CA ALA A 68 -10.23 2.14 0.56
C ALA A 68 -8.72 1.83 0.61
N HIS A 69 -7.97 2.49 1.51
CA HIS A 69 -6.55 2.20 1.70
C HIS A 69 -6.31 0.82 2.31
N LEU A 70 -7.11 0.41 3.30
CA LEU A 70 -7.01 -0.92 3.90
C LEU A 70 -7.29 -2.02 2.87
N VAL A 71 -8.32 -1.85 2.02
CA VAL A 71 -8.65 -2.78 0.93
C VAL A 71 -7.49 -2.90 -0.06
N ALA A 72 -6.91 -1.77 -0.48
CA ALA A 72 -5.74 -1.78 -1.36
C ALA A 72 -4.51 -2.42 -0.69
N GLY A 73 -4.29 -2.18 0.61
CA GLY A 73 -3.23 -2.80 1.40
C GLY A 73 -3.37 -4.33 1.49
N VAL A 74 -4.59 -4.83 1.73
CA VAL A 74 -4.89 -6.28 1.66
C VAL A 74 -4.63 -6.82 0.26
N GLY A 75 -5.02 -6.08 -0.78
CA GLY A 75 -4.71 -6.43 -2.17
C GLY A 75 -3.22 -6.62 -2.42
N LEU A 76 -2.39 -5.71 -1.91
CA LEU A 76 -0.93 -5.80 -2.00
C LEU A 76 -0.36 -7.00 -1.25
N PHE A 77 -0.89 -7.34 -0.06
CA PHE A 77 -0.45 -8.54 0.64
C PHE A 77 -0.81 -9.83 -0.10
N LEU A 78 -2.01 -9.87 -0.69
CA LEU A 78 -2.40 -11.00 -1.54
C LEU A 78 -1.46 -11.14 -2.74
N VAL A 79 -1.08 -10.04 -3.39
CA VAL A 79 -0.11 -10.08 -4.50
C VAL A 79 1.28 -10.50 -4.02
N ALA A 80 1.77 -9.92 -2.92
CA ALA A 80 3.11 -10.15 -2.39
C ALA A 80 3.35 -11.61 -1.96
N PHE A 81 2.34 -12.24 -1.36
CA PHE A 81 2.45 -13.55 -0.72
C PHE A 81 1.49 -14.58 -1.32
N ALA A 82 1.07 -14.38 -2.57
CA ALA A 82 0.23 -15.33 -3.28
C ALA A 82 0.93 -16.69 -3.43
N ALA A 83 0.21 -17.75 -3.07
CA ALA A 83 0.55 -19.12 -3.44
C ALA A 83 -0.11 -19.55 -4.77
N THR A 84 -1.09 -18.79 -5.26
CA THR A 84 -1.89 -19.14 -6.43
C THR A 84 -2.18 -17.93 -7.32
N ALA A 85 -2.38 -18.17 -8.61
CA ALA A 85 -2.76 -17.13 -9.57
C ALA A 85 -4.09 -16.44 -9.20
N LEU A 86 -5.04 -17.17 -8.59
CA LEU A 86 -6.31 -16.61 -8.16
C LEU A 86 -6.13 -15.58 -7.05
N GLN A 87 -5.19 -15.78 -6.12
CA GLN A 87 -4.84 -14.80 -5.10
C GLN A 87 -4.23 -13.54 -5.71
N VAL A 88 -3.37 -13.68 -6.72
CA VAL A 88 -2.82 -12.53 -7.46
C VAL A 88 -3.94 -11.73 -8.14
N LEU A 89 -4.86 -12.40 -8.84
CA LEU A 89 -6.00 -11.75 -9.50
C LEU A 89 -6.92 -11.07 -8.49
N GLY A 90 -7.22 -11.73 -7.37
CA GLY A 90 -7.99 -11.14 -6.27
C GLY A 90 -7.30 -9.92 -5.69
N GLY A 91 -5.99 -10.00 -5.48
CA GLY A 91 -5.17 -8.88 -5.00
C GLY A 91 -5.23 -7.67 -5.94
N TYR A 92 -5.09 -7.88 -7.25
CA TYR A 92 -5.25 -6.81 -8.24
C TYR A 92 -6.68 -6.24 -8.28
N ALA A 93 -7.70 -7.08 -8.14
CA ALA A 93 -9.08 -6.59 -8.07
C ALA A 93 -9.31 -5.67 -6.86
N LEU A 94 -8.78 -6.02 -5.68
CA LEU A 94 -8.85 -5.18 -4.49
C LEU A 94 -8.06 -3.88 -4.65
N LEU A 95 -6.87 -3.95 -5.24
CA LEU A 95 -6.05 -2.77 -5.58
C LEU A 95 -6.80 -1.81 -6.51
N LEU A 96 -7.43 -2.32 -7.56
CA LEU A 96 -8.21 -1.51 -8.49
C LEU A 96 -9.43 -0.90 -7.81
N ALA A 97 -10.13 -1.65 -6.97
CA ALA A 97 -11.30 -1.14 -6.26
C ALA A 97 -10.93 -0.04 -5.26
N GLY A 98 -9.97 -0.30 -4.37
CA GLY A 98 -9.53 0.65 -3.34
C GLY A 98 -8.81 1.87 -3.93
N GLY A 99 -7.80 1.62 -4.78
CA GLY A 99 -7.05 2.68 -5.44
C GLY A 99 -7.90 3.50 -6.42
N GLY A 100 -8.80 2.85 -7.16
CA GLY A 100 -9.75 3.52 -8.05
C GLY A 100 -10.70 4.44 -7.29
N TYR A 101 -11.26 3.99 -6.16
CA TYR A 101 -12.07 4.83 -5.29
C TYR A 101 -11.30 6.07 -4.81
N ILE A 102 -10.08 5.90 -4.30
CA ILE A 102 -9.23 6.99 -3.81
C ILE A 102 -8.97 7.99 -4.95
N ALA A 103 -8.56 7.51 -6.12
CA ALA A 103 -8.24 8.35 -7.27
C ALA A 103 -9.45 9.17 -7.73
N VAL A 104 -10.61 8.52 -7.92
CA VAL A 104 -11.84 9.19 -8.37
C VAL A 104 -12.31 10.21 -7.35
N THR A 105 -12.35 9.84 -6.08
CA THR A 105 -12.82 10.75 -5.01
C THR A 105 -11.89 11.94 -4.87
N THR A 106 -10.58 11.74 -4.95
CA THR A 106 -9.59 12.82 -4.89
C THR A 106 -9.75 13.80 -6.05
N ILE A 107 -10.01 13.32 -7.27
CA ILE A 107 -10.25 14.19 -8.43
C ILE A 107 -11.53 15.01 -8.22
N ARG A 108 -12.63 14.35 -7.84
CA ARG A 108 -13.92 15.03 -7.63
C ARG A 108 -13.83 16.15 -6.59
N THR A 109 -13.15 15.90 -5.47
CA THR A 109 -12.98 16.91 -4.41
C THR A 109 -12.04 18.06 -4.80
N ARG A 110 -11.27 17.95 -5.90
CA ARG A 110 -10.45 19.06 -6.43
C ARG A 110 -11.23 19.94 -7.41
N ASP A 111 -12.23 19.38 -8.07
CA ASP A 111 -13.04 20.06 -9.08
C ASP A 111 -14.27 20.78 -8.46
N GLU A 112 -14.55 20.52 -7.17
CA GLU A 112 -15.54 21.21 -6.33
C GLU A 112 -14.91 22.41 -5.59
#